data_AF-A0A1G5DEM0-F1
#
_entry.id   AF-A0A1G5DEM0-F1
#
_cell.length_a   1.000
_cell.length_b   1.000
_cell.length_c   1.000
_cell.angle_alpha   90.00
_cell.angle_beta   90.00
_cell.angle_gamma   90.00
#
_symmetry.space_group_name_H-M   'P 1'
#
loop_
_entity.id
_entity.type
_entity.pdbx_description
1 polymer ?
#
loop_
_entity_poly.entity_id
_entity_poly.type
_entity_poly.pdbx_seq_one_letter_code
_entity_poly.pdbx_strand_id
1 'polypeptide(L)'
;MTEITASERRLSAALDRIDQLLETGSPAAARQLAALTAERDALQAQLAAAQAEDMSARLQTLSEQAARLAAANEDLMAANRQLIEAQETGGIGADETREALEAEIEALRAARTAEMTQMGDIMAELERLLAEDGERKDGES
;
A
#
# COMPACT_ATOMS: atom_id res chain seq x y z
N MET A 1 37.27 56.27 4.90
CA MET A 1 36.67 56.03 6.23
C MET A 1 35.18 56.38 6.30
N THR A 2 34.64 57.24 5.43
CA THR A 2 33.22 57.65 5.38
C THR A 2 32.28 56.61 4.74
N GLU A 3 32.71 55.85 3.74
CA GLU A 3 31.88 54.78 3.13
C GLU A 3 31.61 53.61 4.07
N ILE A 4 32.59 53.26 4.91
CA ILE A 4 32.46 52.19 5.92
C ILE A 4 31.39 52.57 6.95
N THR A 5 31.40 53.81 7.44
CA THR A 5 30.40 54.32 8.40
C THR A 5 29.02 54.52 7.77
N ALA A 6 28.93 54.75 6.45
CA ALA A 6 27.67 54.74 5.72
C ALA A 6 27.12 53.30 5.54
N SER A 7 28.00 52.34 5.27
CA SER A 7 27.66 50.92 5.17
C SER A 7 27.17 50.37 6.51
N GLU A 8 27.84 50.70 7.63
CA GLU A 8 27.47 50.30 8.98
C GLU A 8 26.09 50.83 9.38
N ARG A 9 25.78 52.11 9.09
CA ARG A 9 24.44 52.67 9.34
C ARG A 9 23.35 51.99 8.52
N ARG A 10 23.63 51.64 7.26
CA ARG A 10 22.69 50.88 6.43
C ARG A 10 22.48 49.47 6.95
N LEU A 11 23.54 48.83 7.45
CA LEU A 11 23.48 47.49 8.03
C LEU A 11 22.69 47.49 9.34
N SER A 12 22.94 48.42 10.26
CA SER A 12 22.12 48.57 11.48
C SER A 12 20.66 48.86 11.15
N ALA A 13 20.37 49.77 10.22
CA ALA A 13 18.99 50.06 9.83
C ALA A 13 18.29 48.87 9.16
N ALA A 14 19.04 48.03 8.42
CA ALA A 14 18.51 46.80 7.85
C ALA A 14 18.23 45.75 8.93
N LEU A 15 19.11 45.62 9.92
CA LEU A 15 18.95 44.72 11.05
C LEU A 15 17.78 45.15 11.96
N ASP A 16 17.66 46.43 12.31
CA ASP A 16 16.53 46.97 13.08
C ASP A 16 15.18 46.73 12.38
N ARG A 17 15.17 46.78 11.05
CA ARG A 17 13.98 46.51 10.24
C ARG A 17 13.62 45.03 10.21
N ILE A 18 14.63 44.14 10.23
CA ILE A 18 14.45 42.69 10.34
C ILE A 18 13.96 42.33 11.75
N ASP A 19 14.55 42.92 12.79
CA ASP A 19 14.12 42.76 14.18
C ASP A 19 12.67 43.22 14.33
N GLN A 20 12.28 44.37 13.77
CA GLN A 20 10.88 44.79 13.75
C GLN A 20 9.97 43.84 12.97
N LEU A 21 10.42 43.23 11.87
CA LEU A 21 9.61 42.28 11.11
C LEU A 21 9.38 40.98 11.89
N LEU A 22 10.40 40.54 12.64
CA LEU A 22 10.36 39.38 13.52
C LEU A 22 9.51 39.64 14.76
N GLU A 23 9.65 40.83 15.36
CA GLU A 23 8.96 41.25 16.58
C GLU A 23 7.48 41.61 16.32
N THR A 24 7.15 42.09 15.11
CA THR A 24 5.76 42.35 14.71
C THR A 24 4.96 41.10 14.35
N GLY A 25 5.61 39.93 14.20
CA GLY A 25 4.95 38.63 13.99
C GLY A 25 3.67 38.74 13.17
N SER A 26 3.76 39.18 11.90
CA SER A 26 2.61 39.69 11.15
C SER A 26 1.39 38.76 11.30
N PRO A 27 0.26 39.22 11.86
CA PRO A 27 -0.92 38.38 12.09
C PRO A 27 -1.48 37.80 10.79
N ALA A 28 -1.16 38.41 9.64
CA ALA A 28 -1.46 37.85 8.33
C ALA A 28 -0.60 36.60 8.03
N ALA A 29 0.70 36.63 8.33
CA ALA A 29 1.59 35.49 8.17
C ALA A 29 1.22 34.35 9.13
N ALA A 30 0.86 34.66 10.38
CA ALA A 30 0.38 33.66 11.34
C ALA A 30 -0.92 32.98 10.88
N ARG A 31 -1.87 33.76 10.32
CA ARG A 31 -3.10 33.20 9.72
C ARG A 31 -2.82 32.33 8.50
N GLN A 32 -1.88 32.74 7.65
CA GLN A 32 -1.49 31.97 6.48
C GLN A 32 -0.82 30.65 6.86
N LEU A 33 0.07 30.66 7.87
CA LEU A 33 0.67 29.45 8.41
C LEU A 33 -0.38 28.52 9.02
N ALA A 34 -1.35 29.06 9.76
CA ALA A 34 -2.45 28.27 10.32
C ALA A 34 -3.33 27.65 9.23
N ALA A 35 -3.62 28.39 8.15
CA ALA A 35 -4.38 27.88 7.01
C ALA A 35 -3.63 26.75 6.28
N LEU A 36 -2.34 26.94 5.99
CA LEU A 36 -1.49 25.91 5.38
C LEU A 36 -1.35 24.66 6.27
N THR A 37 -1.28 24.84 7.59
CA THR A 37 -1.23 23.73 8.55
C THR A 37 -2.55 22.95 8.52
N ALA A 38 -3.69 23.64 8.55
CA ALA A 38 -5.00 23.00 8.48
C ALA A 38 -5.22 22.27 7.14
N GLU A 39 -4.75 22.85 6.03
CA GLU A 39 -4.79 22.22 4.71
C GLU A 39 -3.91 20.97 4.66
N ARG A 40 -2.67 21.05 5.16
CA ARG A 40 -1.79 19.89 5.30
C ARG A 40 -2.45 18.78 6.12
N ASP A 41 -3.02 19.11 7.26
CA ASP A 41 -3.65 18.13 8.15
C ASP A 41 -4.86 17.47 7.48
N ALA A 42 -5.66 18.25 6.72
CA ALA A 42 -6.77 17.72 5.94
C ALA A 42 -6.29 16.79 4.82
N LEU A 43 -5.22 17.14 4.10
CA LEU A 43 -4.62 16.32 3.05
C LEU A 43 -4.03 15.02 3.64
N GLN A 44 -3.35 15.10 4.79
CA GLN A 44 -2.83 13.93 5.49
C GLN A 44 -3.95 12.98 5.94
N ALA A 45 -5.05 13.53 6.46
CA ALA A 45 -6.22 12.73 6.83
C ALA A 45 -6.87 12.05 5.61
N GLN A 46 -6.97 12.75 4.48
CA GLN A 46 -7.49 12.18 3.23
C GLN A 46 -6.59 11.06 2.69
N LEU A 47 -5.27 11.27 2.70
CA LEU A 47 -4.31 10.24 2.27
C LEU A 47 -4.40 9.00 3.16
N ALA A 48 -4.44 9.18 4.48
CA ALA A 48 -4.57 8.08 5.43
C ALA A 48 -5.89 7.31 5.25
N ALA A 49 -7.00 8.01 5.00
CA ALA A 49 -8.29 7.39 4.73
C ALA A 49 -8.27 6.56 3.44
N ALA A 50 -7.73 7.12 2.35
CA ALA A 50 -7.61 6.41 1.08
C ALA A 50 -6.71 5.16 1.19
N GLN A 51 -5.60 5.25 1.93
CA GLN A 51 -4.73 4.10 2.19
C GLN A 51 -5.42 3.03 3.03
N ALA A 52 -6.19 3.41 4.04
CA ALA A 52 -6.95 2.47 4.86
C ALA A 52 -8.04 1.74 4.05
N GLU A 53 -8.71 2.45 3.13
CA GLU A 53 -9.71 1.87 2.24
C GLU A 53 -9.09 0.86 1.26
N ASP A 54 -7.99 1.22 0.60
CA ASP A 54 -7.25 0.30 -0.29
C ASP A 54 -6.78 -0.95 0.46
N MET A 55 -6.21 -0.77 1.66
CA MET A 55 -5.78 -1.90 2.47
C MET A 55 -6.93 -2.80 2.91
N SER A 56 -8.09 -2.21 3.26
CA SER A 56 -9.28 -2.97 3.61
C SER A 56 -9.79 -3.80 2.42
N ALA A 57 -9.81 -3.21 1.22
CA ALA A 57 -10.24 -3.91 0.00
C ALA A 57 -9.29 -5.08 -0.35
N ARG A 58 -7.98 -4.88 -0.21
CA ARG A 58 -6.98 -5.94 -0.40
C ARG A 58 -7.15 -7.06 0.61
N LEU A 59 -7.32 -6.74 1.89
CA LEU A 59 -7.53 -7.74 2.95
C LEU A 59 -8.80 -8.56 2.71
N GLN A 60 -9.89 -7.93 2.26
CA GLN A 60 -11.11 -8.64 1.91
C GLN A 60 -10.87 -9.61 0.76
N THR A 61 -10.21 -9.15 -0.31
CA THR A 61 -9.88 -9.98 -1.47
C THR A 61 -9.03 -11.19 -1.07
N LEU A 62 -7.98 -10.98 -0.27
CA LEU A 62 -7.12 -12.06 0.23
C LEU A 62 -7.88 -13.03 1.13
N SER A 63 -8.80 -12.52 1.96
CA SER A 63 -9.63 -13.36 2.84
C SER A 63 -10.58 -14.24 2.04
N GLU A 64 -11.23 -13.70 1.00
CA GLU A 64 -12.09 -14.47 0.10
C GLU A 64 -11.32 -15.55 -0.65
N GLN A 65 -10.10 -15.24 -1.11
CA GLN A 65 -9.23 -16.21 -1.78
C GLN A 65 -8.77 -17.31 -0.81
N ALA A 66 -8.37 -16.96 0.41
CA ALA A 66 -7.98 -17.94 1.43
C ALA A 66 -9.15 -18.88 1.77
N ALA A 67 -10.37 -18.36 1.89
CA ALA A 67 -11.55 -19.17 2.11
C ALA A 67 -11.83 -20.14 0.95
N ARG A 68 -11.70 -19.68 -0.30
CA ARG A 68 -11.86 -20.54 -1.49
C ARG A 68 -10.80 -21.64 -1.57
N LEU A 69 -9.55 -21.31 -1.29
CA LEU A 69 -8.45 -22.28 -1.23
C LEU A 69 -8.69 -23.34 -0.15
N ALA A 70 -9.13 -22.90 1.04
CA ALA A 70 -9.42 -23.81 2.14
C ALA A 70 -10.55 -24.78 1.77
N ALA A 71 -11.65 -24.27 1.22
CA ALA A 71 -12.78 -25.10 0.78
C ALA A 71 -12.36 -26.11 -0.30
N ALA A 72 -11.66 -25.67 -1.36
CA ALA A 72 -11.24 -26.56 -2.43
C ALA A 72 -10.24 -27.64 -1.95
N ASN A 73 -9.38 -27.31 -0.97
CA ASN A 73 -8.51 -28.29 -0.33
C ASN A 73 -9.28 -29.28 0.55
N GLU A 74 -10.30 -28.83 1.27
CA GLU A 74 -11.17 -29.72 2.06
C GLU A 74 -11.91 -30.72 1.16
N ASP A 75 -12.45 -30.25 0.04
CA ASP A 75 -13.12 -31.07 -0.96
C ASP A 75 -12.14 -32.09 -1.58
N LEU A 76 -10.94 -31.65 -1.97
CA LEU A 76 -9.90 -32.54 -2.50
C LEU A 76 -9.46 -33.58 -1.46
N MET A 77 -9.32 -33.20 -0.18
CA MET A 77 -9.01 -34.14 0.89
C MET A 77 -10.15 -35.15 1.10
N ALA A 78 -11.41 -34.72 0.98
CA ALA A 78 -12.57 -35.61 1.08
C ALA A 78 -12.61 -36.61 -0.07
N ALA A 79 -12.43 -36.16 -1.32
CA ALA A 79 -12.41 -37.03 -2.49
C ALA A 79 -11.24 -38.03 -2.43
N ASN A 80 -10.06 -37.60 -1.95
CA ASN A 80 -8.93 -38.50 -1.74
C ASN A 80 -9.23 -39.59 -0.69
N ARG A 81 -9.93 -39.26 0.40
CA ARG A 81 -10.35 -40.26 1.39
C ARG A 81 -11.32 -41.27 0.78
N GLN A 82 -12.31 -40.80 0.01
CA GLN A 82 -13.26 -41.68 -0.68
C GLN A 82 -12.56 -42.62 -1.67
N LEU A 83 -11.58 -42.14 -2.43
CA LEU A 83 -10.79 -43.00 -3.33
C LEU A 83 -10.06 -44.11 -2.59
N ILE A 84 -9.45 -43.79 -1.44
CA ILE A 84 -8.77 -44.78 -0.60
C ILE A 84 -9.75 -45.83 -0.09
N GLU A 85 -10.91 -45.42 0.42
CA GLU A 85 -11.97 -46.33 0.89
C GLU A 85 -12.54 -47.20 -0.23
N ALA A 86 -12.78 -46.64 -1.42
CA ALA A 86 -13.24 -47.37 -2.60
C ALA A 86 -12.21 -48.42 -3.05
N GLN A 87 -10.92 -48.06 -3.01
CA GLN A 87 -9.83 -48.99 -3.31
C GLN A 87 -9.77 -50.16 -2.32
N GLU A 88 -10.09 -49.94 -1.05
CA GLU A 88 -10.11 -50.99 -0.02
C GLU A 88 -11.35 -51.91 -0.10
N THR A 89 -12.50 -51.40 -0.54
CA THR A 89 -13.80 -52.08 -0.45
C THR A 89 -14.28 -52.79 -1.72
N GLY A 90 -13.63 -52.59 -2.88
CA GLY A 90 -14.08 -53.24 -4.12
C GLY A 90 -13.49 -52.70 -5.42
N GLY A 91 -12.60 -51.72 -5.37
CA GLY A 91 -11.97 -51.10 -6.53
C GLY A 91 -12.56 -49.72 -6.83
N ILE A 92 -11.77 -48.89 -7.51
CA ILE A 92 -12.15 -47.52 -7.86
C ILE A 92 -13.08 -47.54 -9.08
N GLY A 93 -14.30 -47.02 -8.93
CA GLY A 93 -15.26 -46.86 -10.02
C GLY A 93 -15.05 -45.56 -10.82
N ALA A 94 -15.83 -45.43 -11.91
CA ALA A 94 -15.74 -44.28 -12.80
C ALA A 94 -16.27 -42.99 -12.16
N ASP A 95 -17.22 -43.10 -11.23
CA ASP A 95 -17.83 -41.95 -10.56
C ASP A 95 -16.91 -41.38 -9.48
N GLU A 96 -16.28 -42.24 -8.68
CA GLU A 96 -15.29 -41.83 -7.67
C GLU A 96 -14.06 -41.20 -8.32
N THR A 97 -13.61 -41.74 -9.46
CA THR A 97 -12.53 -41.15 -10.25
C THR A 97 -12.93 -39.77 -10.78
N ARG A 98 -14.18 -39.61 -11.24
CA ARG A 98 -14.66 -38.32 -11.75
C ARG A 98 -14.73 -37.28 -10.63
N GLU A 99 -15.29 -37.62 -9.48
CA GLU A 99 -15.42 -36.72 -8.32
C GLU A 99 -14.05 -36.24 -7.84
N ALA A 100 -13.06 -37.14 -7.76
CA ALA A 100 -11.70 -36.77 -7.40
C ALA A 100 -11.01 -35.85 -8.43
N LEU A 101 -11.19 -36.11 -9.73
CA LEU A 101 -10.65 -35.23 -10.77
C LEU A 101 -11.32 -33.85 -10.76
N GLU A 102 -12.62 -33.78 -10.51
CA GLU A 102 -13.34 -32.51 -10.39
C GLU A 102 -12.85 -31.70 -9.18
N ALA A 103 -12.67 -32.35 -8.02
CA ALA A 103 -12.10 -31.71 -6.84
C ALA A 103 -10.65 -31.25 -7.06
N GLU A 104 -9.84 -32.04 -7.76
CA GLU A 104 -8.46 -31.68 -8.11
C GLU A 104 -8.41 -30.46 -9.05
N ILE A 105 -9.25 -30.43 -10.08
CA ILE A 105 -9.35 -29.29 -11.00
C ILE A 105 -9.76 -28.03 -10.23
N GLU A 106 -10.71 -28.12 -9.31
CA GLU A 106 -11.17 -26.96 -8.54
C GLU A 106 -10.09 -26.46 -7.58
N ALA A 107 -9.37 -27.36 -6.89
CA ALA A 107 -8.23 -27.01 -6.06
C ALA A 107 -7.12 -26.31 -6.86
N LEU A 108 -6.78 -26.83 -8.04
CA LEU A 108 -5.79 -26.23 -8.93
C LEU A 108 -6.22 -24.85 -9.44
N ARG A 109 -7.51 -24.67 -9.75
CA ARG A 109 -8.05 -23.37 -10.17
C ARG A 109 -8.01 -22.34 -9.04
N ALA A 110 -8.38 -22.75 -7.83
CA ALA A 110 -8.29 -21.90 -6.65
C ALA A 110 -6.83 -21.49 -6.38
N ALA A 111 -5.90 -22.46 -6.40
CA ALA A 111 -4.46 -22.23 -6.27
C ALA A 111 -3.94 -21.22 -7.29
N ARG A 112 -4.21 -21.47 -8.58
CA ARG A 112 -3.75 -20.60 -9.67
C ARG A 112 -4.30 -19.17 -9.56
N THR A 113 -5.55 -19.01 -9.13
CA THR A 113 -6.16 -17.68 -8.95
C THR A 113 -5.47 -16.90 -7.83
N ALA A 114 -5.16 -17.57 -6.72
CA ALA A 114 -4.43 -16.96 -5.61
C ALA A 114 -3.00 -16.59 -6.02
N GLU A 115 -2.29 -17.48 -6.72
CA GLU A 115 -0.94 -17.22 -7.24
C GLU A 115 -0.91 -16.01 -8.20
N MET A 116 -1.87 -15.91 -9.11
CA MET A 116 -1.97 -14.78 -10.05
C MET A 116 -2.20 -13.46 -9.33
N THR A 117 -3.01 -13.47 -8.26
CA THR A 117 -3.24 -12.27 -7.45
C THR A 117 -1.96 -11.87 -6.73
N GLN A 118 -1.30 -12.82 -6.05
CA GLN A 118 -0.05 -12.57 -5.35
C GLN A 118 1.06 -12.07 -6.29
N MET A 119 1.17 -12.63 -7.50
CA MET A 119 2.11 -12.15 -8.50
C MET A 119 1.80 -10.72 -8.94
N GLY A 120 0.51 -10.39 -9.12
CA GLY A 120 0.06 -9.03 -9.42
C GLY A 120 0.47 -8.03 -8.32
N ASP A 121 0.27 -8.41 -7.05
CA ASP A 121 0.66 -7.60 -5.90
C ASP A 121 2.18 -7.39 -5.82
N ILE A 122 2.96 -8.45 -6.06
CA ILE A 122 4.44 -8.37 -6.10
C ILE A 122 4.89 -7.44 -7.23
N MET A 123 4.32 -7.56 -8.43
CA MET A 123 4.67 -6.71 -9.56
C MET A 123 4.35 -5.24 -9.30
N ALA A 124 3.18 -4.94 -8.74
CA ALA A 124 2.81 -3.58 -8.36
C ALA A 124 3.76 -2.98 -7.32
N GLU A 125 4.20 -3.78 -6.35
CA GLU A 125 5.17 -3.35 -5.34
C GLU A 125 6.57 -3.13 -5.94
N LEU A 126 7.00 -3.99 -6.87
CA LEU A 126 8.27 -3.81 -7.59
C LEU A 126 8.25 -2.54 -8.45
N GLU A 127 7.15 -2.26 -9.15
CA GLU A 127 6.97 -1.02 -9.91
C GLU A 127 7.06 0.21 -9.01
N ARG A 128 6.44 0.17 -7.83
CA ARG A 128 6.53 1.23 -6.81
C ARG A 128 7.97 1.46 -6.35
N LEU A 129 8.69 0.39 -5.99
CA LEU A 129 10.08 0.48 -5.54
C LEU A 129 11.02 1.01 -6.64
N LEU A 130 10.79 0.60 -7.89
CA LEU A 130 11.56 1.11 -9.03
C LEU A 130 11.31 2.59 -9.31
N ALA A 131 10.07 3.07 -9.15
CA ALA A 131 9.73 4.48 -9.27
C ALA A 131 10.44 5.30 -8.18
N GLU A 132 10.41 4.84 -6.93
CA GLU A 132 11.09 5.50 -5.79
C GLU A 132 12.62 5.56 -5.98
N ASP A 133 13.23 4.50 -6.53
CA ASP A 133 14.67 4.48 -6.83
C ASP A 133 15.05 5.40 -8.01
N GLY A 134 14.12 5.66 -8.94
CA GLY A 134 14.27 6.66 -10.00
C GLY A 134 14.27 8.07 -9.45
N GLU A 135 13.28 8.40 -8.61
CA GLU A 135 13.16 9.73 -7.97
C GLU A 135 14.37 10.06 -7.07
N ARG A 136 14.93 9.06 -6.37
CA ARG A 136 16.15 9.26 -5.57
C ARG A 136 17.37 9.64 -6.40
N LYS A 137 17.52 9.07 -7.61
CA LYS A 137 18.66 9.36 -8.49
C LYS A 137 18.58 10.74 -9.14
N ASP A 138 17.37 11.19 -9.46
CA ASP A 138 17.13 12.52 -10.04
C ASP A 138 17.27 13.65 -9.01
N GLY A 139 17.07 13.36 -7.72
CA GLY A 139 17.29 14.31 -6.62
C GLY A 139 18.76 14.53 -6.20
N GLU A 140 19.69 13.69 -6.66
CA GLU A 140 21.13 13.79 -6.38
C GLU A 140 21.94 14.44 -7.52
N SER A 141 21.31 14.84 -8.64
CA SER A 141 21.98 15.42 -9.84
C SER A 141 21.89 16.94 -9.92
#